data_AF-A0A1P8FHJ0-F1
#
_entry.id   AF-A0A1P8FHJ0-F1
#
_cell.length_a   1.000
_cell.length_b   1.000
_cell.length_c   1.000
_cell.angle_alpha   90.00
_cell.angle_beta   90.00
_cell.angle_gamma   90.00
#
_symmetry.space_group_name_H-M   'P 1'
#
loop_
_entity.id
_entity.type
_entity.pdbx_description
1 polymer ?
#
loop_
_entity_poly.entity_id
_entity_poly.type
_entity_poly.pdbx_seq_one_letter_code
_entity_poly.pdbx_strand_id
1 'polypeptide(L)'
;MKRIALAVLLAMAAPVALAAADAIPPHTCGALPEYPGRLGTDLQKRTFDKAYKAYDKCVRAYIDDRVATIKANEAAVNKVVDETNAVVLQMRAASGEDVSKEGKDKEAPKMDSGGKQGSKY
;
A
#
# COMPACT_ATOMS: atom_id res chain seq x y z
N MET A 1 -25.72 -53.18 -16.22
CA MET A 1 -25.92 -52.14 -15.18
C MET A 1 -24.95 -51.00 -15.47
N LYS A 2 -25.44 -49.90 -16.05
CA LYS A 2 -24.64 -48.75 -16.55
C LYS A 2 -25.12 -47.49 -15.84
N ARG A 3 -24.57 -47.15 -14.66
CA ARG A 3 -24.76 -45.83 -14.00
C ARG A 3 -23.60 -45.55 -13.04
N ILE A 4 -22.44 -45.17 -13.58
CA ILE A 4 -21.45 -44.34 -12.87
C ILE A 4 -21.32 -43.10 -13.75
N ALA A 5 -22.35 -42.26 -13.80
CA ALA A 5 -22.50 -41.10 -12.92
C ALA A 5 -21.29 -40.16 -13.02
N LEU A 6 -21.19 -39.57 -14.21
CA LEU A 6 -20.79 -38.19 -14.50
C LEU A 6 -20.82 -37.27 -13.25
N ALA A 7 -19.74 -37.20 -12.48
CA ALA A 7 -19.69 -36.37 -11.27
C ALA A 7 -18.30 -35.77 -10.97
N VAL A 8 -17.49 -35.49 -12.00
CA VAL A 8 -16.12 -34.93 -11.83
C VAL A 8 -15.93 -33.56 -12.51
N LEU A 9 -16.96 -32.97 -13.11
CA LEU A 9 -16.82 -31.73 -13.89
C LEU A 9 -17.28 -30.43 -13.18
N LEU A 10 -17.53 -30.46 -11.86
CA LEU A 10 -18.05 -29.29 -11.12
C LEU A 10 -17.02 -28.59 -10.20
N ALA A 11 -15.72 -28.83 -10.37
CA ALA A 11 -14.69 -28.28 -9.48
C ALA A 11 -13.90 -27.07 -10.03
N MET A 12 -14.28 -26.47 -11.16
CA MET A 12 -13.49 -25.41 -11.82
C MET A 12 -14.30 -24.13 -12.10
N ALA A 13 -15.17 -23.74 -11.17
CA ALA A 13 -15.81 -22.43 -11.20
C ALA A 13 -15.81 -21.82 -9.79
N ALA A 14 -14.63 -21.70 -9.18
CA ALA A 14 -14.46 -20.69 -8.16
C ALA A 14 -14.50 -19.33 -8.88
N PRO A 15 -15.47 -18.45 -8.60
CA PRO A 15 -15.42 -17.11 -9.13
C PRO A 15 -14.14 -16.47 -8.60
N VAL A 16 -13.21 -16.16 -9.48
CA VAL A 16 -12.15 -15.22 -9.19
C VAL A 16 -12.89 -13.91 -8.99
N ALA A 17 -13.21 -13.61 -7.73
CA ALA A 17 -13.67 -12.30 -7.34
C ALA A 17 -12.52 -11.36 -7.69
N LEU A 18 -12.59 -10.78 -8.88
CA LEU A 18 -11.85 -9.57 -9.22
C LEU A 18 -12.30 -8.57 -8.17
N ALA A 19 -11.50 -8.43 -7.11
CA ALA A 19 -11.62 -7.35 -6.17
C ALA A 19 -11.62 -6.08 -7.02
N ALA A 20 -12.80 -5.48 -7.18
CA ALA A 20 -12.90 -4.15 -7.74
C ALA A 20 -11.90 -3.31 -6.95
N ALA A 21 -11.02 -2.58 -7.65
CA ALA A 21 -10.06 -1.71 -6.99
C ALA A 21 -10.87 -0.80 -6.04
N ASP A 22 -10.80 -1.09 -4.74
CA ASP A 22 -11.56 -0.36 -3.74
C ASP A 22 -11.16 1.10 -3.89
N ALA A 23 -12.11 1.92 -4.35
CA ALA A 23 -11.85 3.33 -4.60
C ALA A 23 -11.36 3.94 -3.29
N ILE A 24 -10.18 4.56 -3.31
CA ILE A 24 -9.59 5.17 -2.11
C ILE A 24 -10.61 6.20 -1.59
N PRO A 25 -11.12 6.06 -0.35
CA PRO A 25 -12.13 6.98 0.15
C PRO A 25 -11.56 8.40 0.18
N PRO A 26 -12.28 9.42 -0.31
CA PRO A 26 -11.82 10.81 -0.24
C PRO A 26 -11.83 11.30 1.22
N HIS A 27 -10.97 12.28 1.53
CA HIS A 27 -11.00 12.94 2.84
C HIS A 27 -12.25 13.82 2.99
N THR A 28 -12.76 13.97 4.21
CA THR A 28 -13.96 14.78 4.51
C THR A 28 -13.65 16.13 5.15
N CYS A 29 -12.38 16.58 5.09
CA CYS A 29 -11.85 17.72 5.84
C CYS A 29 -12.32 19.12 5.44
N GLY A 30 -13.35 19.22 4.59
CA GLY A 30 -13.79 20.48 4.01
C GLY A 30 -12.77 21.09 3.05
N ALA A 31 -12.96 22.37 2.72
CA ALA A 31 -12.05 23.11 1.85
C ALA A 31 -10.86 23.69 2.64
N LEU A 32 -9.71 23.76 1.97
CA LEU A 32 -8.56 24.50 2.47
C LEU A 32 -8.95 25.99 2.64
N PRO A 33 -8.76 26.60 3.82
CA PRO A 33 -9.05 28.02 4.00
C PRO A 33 -8.14 28.88 3.12
N GLU A 34 -8.67 29.99 2.62
CA GLU A 34 -7.93 30.93 1.79
C GLU A 34 -6.95 31.75 2.63
N TYR A 35 -5.69 31.80 2.20
CA TYR A 35 -4.66 32.56 2.90
C TYR A 35 -4.89 34.07 2.71
N PRO A 36 -4.96 34.88 3.78
CA PRO A 36 -5.32 36.29 3.68
C PRO A 36 -4.26 37.19 3.04
N GLY A 37 -3.11 36.63 2.63
CA GLY A 37 -2.04 37.35 1.95
C GLY A 37 -1.31 38.36 2.82
N ARG A 38 -0.37 39.10 2.22
CA ARG A 38 0.49 40.04 2.95
C ARG A 38 -0.29 41.24 3.52
N LEU A 39 -1.31 41.70 2.80
CA LEU A 39 -2.14 42.85 3.16
C LEU A 39 -3.32 42.48 4.09
N GLY A 40 -3.43 41.21 4.48
CA GLY A 40 -4.46 40.75 5.40
C GLY A 40 -4.32 41.36 6.78
N THR A 41 -5.46 41.74 7.36
CA THR A 41 -5.55 42.23 8.74
C THR A 41 -5.16 41.16 9.76
N ASP A 42 -4.78 41.56 10.97
CA ASP A 42 -4.41 40.62 12.03
C ASP A 42 -5.57 39.70 12.44
N LEU A 43 -6.80 40.21 12.37
CA LEU A 43 -8.00 39.40 12.61
C LEU A 43 -8.16 38.31 11.54
N GLN A 44 -7.99 38.65 10.26
CA GLN A 44 -8.06 37.67 9.17
C GLN A 44 -6.99 36.59 9.32
N LYS A 45 -5.75 36.97 9.69
CA LYS A 45 -4.66 36.01 9.95
C LYS A 45 -5.00 35.06 11.10
N ARG A 46 -5.50 35.59 12.23
CA ARG A 46 -5.90 34.75 13.38
C ARG A 46 -7.05 33.80 13.05
N THR A 47 -8.02 34.25 12.25
CA THR A 47 -9.13 33.42 11.81
C THR A 47 -8.64 32.32 10.87
N PHE A 48 -7.76 32.67 9.91
CA PHE A 48 -7.10 31.70 9.04
C PHE A 48 -6.32 30.66 9.85
N ASP A 49 -5.49 31.06 10.81
CA ASP A 49 -4.67 30.13 11.60
C ASP A 49 -5.52 29.09 12.34
N LYS A 50 -6.66 29.50 12.88
CA LYS A 50 -7.60 28.58 13.55
C LYS A 50 -8.24 27.61 12.55
N ALA A 51 -8.72 28.12 11.42
CA ALA A 51 -9.35 27.30 10.38
C ALA A 51 -8.34 26.31 9.78
N TYR A 52 -7.11 26.78 9.50
CA TYR A 52 -6.05 25.98 8.93
C TYR A 52 -5.60 24.87 9.88
N LYS A 53 -5.44 25.16 11.18
CA LYS A 53 -5.12 24.11 12.17
C LYS A 53 -6.19 23.02 12.25
N ALA A 54 -7.47 23.39 12.14
CA ALA A 54 -8.56 22.41 12.10
C ALA A 54 -8.51 21.55 10.83
N TYR A 55 -8.28 22.18 9.68
CA TYR A 55 -8.10 21.49 8.40
C TYR A 55 -6.88 20.54 8.42
N ASP A 56 -5.70 21.03 8.80
CA ASP A 56 -4.46 20.25 8.88
C ASP A 56 -4.61 19.03 9.80
N LYS A 57 -5.22 19.23 10.99
CA LYS A 57 -5.51 18.13 11.91
C LYS A 57 -6.38 17.05 11.27
N CYS A 58 -7.42 17.45 10.53
CA CYS A 58 -8.29 16.49 9.84
C CYS A 58 -7.53 15.74 8.74
N VAL A 59 -6.78 16.45 7.90
CA VAL A 59 -6.05 15.84 6.78
C VAL A 59 -5.00 14.86 7.29
N ARG A 60 -4.30 15.20 8.38
CA ARG A 60 -3.35 14.27 9.03
C ARG A 60 -4.04 13.01 9.53
N ALA A 61 -5.19 13.12 10.18
CA ALA A 61 -5.94 11.96 10.65
C ALA A 61 -6.34 11.03 9.48
N TYR A 62 -6.75 11.61 8.36
CA TYR A 62 -7.00 10.84 7.13
C TYR A 62 -5.73 10.14 6.62
N ILE A 63 -4.60 10.86 6.54
CA ILE A 63 -3.33 10.28 6.10
C ILE A 63 -2.91 9.13 7.02
N ASP A 64 -2.99 9.31 8.33
CA ASP A 64 -2.61 8.29 9.32
C ASP A 64 -3.46 7.02 9.16
N ASP A 65 -4.77 7.17 8.95
CA ASP A 65 -5.69 6.06 8.69
C ASP A 65 -5.36 5.32 7.37
N ARG A 66 -5.02 6.06 6.30
CA ARG A 66 -4.61 5.44 5.03
C ARG A 66 -3.26 4.74 5.15
N VAL A 67 -2.30 5.31 5.86
CA VAL A 67 -0.99 4.68 6.14
C VAL A 67 -1.18 3.39 6.94
N ALA A 68 -2.07 3.37 7.93
CA ALA A 68 -2.38 2.15 8.67
C ALA A 68 -2.94 1.06 7.76
N THR A 69 -3.86 1.42 6.86
CA THR A 69 -4.41 0.50 5.86
C THR A 69 -3.32 -0.03 4.93
N ILE A 70 -2.44 0.83 4.41
CA ILE A 70 -1.34 0.43 3.51
C ILE A 70 -0.42 -0.56 4.23
N LYS A 71 0.01 -0.27 5.46
CA LYS A 71 0.89 -1.15 6.24
C LYS A 71 0.29 -2.53 6.48
N ALA A 72 -1.02 -2.61 6.74
CA ALA A 72 -1.70 -3.89 6.91
C ALA A 72 -1.66 -4.72 5.61
N ASN A 73 -1.88 -4.07 4.46
CA ASN A 73 -1.77 -4.72 3.16
C ASN A 73 -0.34 -5.13 2.83
N GLU A 74 0.66 -4.27 3.09
CA GLU A 74 2.08 -4.59 2.91
C GLU A 74 2.48 -5.83 3.73
N ALA A 75 2.03 -5.93 4.99
CA ALA A 75 2.30 -7.09 5.82
C ALA A 75 1.71 -8.38 5.23
N ALA A 76 0.50 -8.32 4.68
CA ALA A 76 -0.13 -9.45 4.01
C ALA A 76 0.63 -9.87 2.74
N VAL A 77 1.05 -8.90 1.93
CA VAL A 77 1.86 -9.16 0.71
C VAL A 77 3.20 -9.78 1.08
N ASN A 78 3.90 -9.24 2.09
CA ASN A 78 5.20 -9.77 2.52
C ASN A 78 5.10 -11.23 2.98
N LYS A 79 4.01 -11.60 3.68
CA LYS A 79 3.78 -13.00 4.06
C LYS A 79 3.67 -13.93 2.84
N VAL A 80 2.99 -13.49 1.78
CA VAL A 80 2.87 -14.28 0.52
C VAL A 80 4.23 -14.37 -0.20
N VAL A 81 5.01 -13.29 -0.18
CA VAL A 81 6.38 -13.28 -0.71
C VAL A 81 7.25 -14.29 0.03
N ASP A 82 7.21 -14.31 1.36
CA ASP A 82 7.96 -15.26 2.18
C ASP A 82 7.56 -16.71 1.91
N GLU A 83 6.25 -16.99 1.82
CA GLU A 83 5.72 -18.31 1.47
C GLU A 83 6.20 -18.76 0.07
N THR A 84 6.14 -17.86 -0.91
CA THR A 84 6.59 -18.13 -2.28
C THR A 84 8.10 -18.41 -2.31
N ASN A 85 8.89 -17.60 -1.62
CA ASN A 85 10.33 -17.78 -1.51
C ASN A 85 10.67 -19.15 -0.89
N ALA A 86 9.96 -19.54 0.17
CA ALA A 86 10.13 -20.85 0.80
C ALA A 86 9.83 -22.01 -0.17
N VAL A 87 8.75 -21.92 -0.94
CA VAL A 87 8.39 -22.94 -1.95
C VAL A 87 9.45 -23.03 -3.04
N VAL A 88 9.91 -21.90 -3.58
CA VAL A 88 10.93 -21.88 -4.63
C VAL A 88 12.25 -22.50 -4.13
N LEU A 89 12.65 -22.21 -2.88
CA LEU A 89 13.83 -22.82 -2.28
C LEU A 89 13.67 -24.34 -2.11
N GLN A 90 12.49 -24.81 -1.68
CA GLN A 90 12.21 -26.25 -1.59
C GLN A 90 12.26 -26.94 -2.96
N MET A 91 11.70 -26.31 -4.00
CA MET A 91 11.76 -26.84 -5.37
C MET A 91 13.19 -26.96 -5.86
N ARG A 92 14.01 -25.90 -5.71
CA ARG A 92 15.43 -25.93 -6.10
C ARG A 92 16.21 -27.03 -5.37
N ALA A 93 15.98 -27.17 -4.07
CA ALA A 93 16.60 -28.23 -3.27
C ALA A 93 16.17 -29.63 -3.75
N ALA A 94 14.89 -29.83 -4.11
CA ALA A 94 14.37 -31.10 -4.62
C ALA A 94 14.86 -31.41 -6.04
N SER A 95 15.12 -30.39 -6.87
CA SER A 95 15.61 -30.53 -8.25
C SER A 95 17.11 -30.87 -8.34
N GLY A 96 17.84 -30.90 -7.23
CA GLY A 96 19.28 -31.17 -7.23
C GLY A 96 20.14 -30.04 -7.79
N GLU A 97 19.57 -28.85 -8.00
CA GLU A 97 20.34 -27.64 -8.30
C GLU A 97 21.01 -27.15 -7.01
N ASP A 98 22.34 -27.10 -7.01
CA ASP A 98 23.14 -26.57 -5.91
C ASP A 98 22.79 -25.09 -5.64
N VAL A 99 21.98 -24.85 -4.60
CA VAL A 99 21.57 -23.51 -4.12
C VAL A 99 22.74 -22.70 -3.53
N SER A 100 23.95 -23.26 -3.49
CA SER A 100 25.12 -22.71 -2.81
C SER A 100 25.86 -21.60 -3.56
N LYS A 101 25.49 -21.25 -4.81
CA LYS A 101 26.28 -20.31 -5.64
C LYS A 101 25.75 -18.88 -5.80
N GLU A 102 24.51 -18.55 -5.45
CA GLU A 102 23.96 -17.19 -5.70
C GLU A 102 24.01 -16.23 -4.50
N GLY A 103 24.74 -16.56 -3.43
CA GLY A 103 24.75 -15.76 -2.19
C GLY A 103 25.90 -14.75 -2.03
N LYS A 104 26.90 -14.71 -2.93
CA LYS A 104 28.13 -13.91 -2.69
C LYS A 104 28.30 -12.64 -3.52
N ASP A 105 27.59 -12.47 -4.64
CA ASP A 105 27.95 -11.41 -5.60
C ASP A 105 26.87 -10.35 -5.87
N LYS A 106 25.72 -10.39 -5.20
CA LYS A 106 24.69 -9.35 -5.35
C LYS A 106 24.68 -8.45 -4.13
N GLU A 107 25.64 -7.52 -4.12
CA GLU A 107 25.56 -6.29 -3.33
C GLU A 107 24.17 -5.69 -3.55
N ALA A 108 23.37 -5.63 -2.48
CA ALA A 108 22.04 -5.05 -2.53
C ALA A 108 22.15 -3.65 -3.13
N PRO A 109 21.35 -3.28 -4.15
CA PRO A 109 21.30 -1.90 -4.57
C PRO A 109 20.89 -1.09 -3.36
N LYS A 110 21.77 -0.16 -2.94
CA LYS A 110 21.49 0.77 -1.86
C LYS A 110 20.17 1.48 -2.20
N MET A 111 19.13 1.10 -1.46
CA MET A 111 18.02 1.93 -1.00
C MET A 111 18.45 3.35 -0.68
N ASP A 112 18.69 4.22 -1.67
CA ASP A 112 18.89 5.65 -1.47
C ASP A 112 17.60 6.24 -0.90
N SER A 113 17.52 6.21 0.42
CA SER A 113 16.54 6.92 1.24
C SER A 113 16.96 8.39 1.33
N GLY A 114 17.08 9.02 0.16
CA GLY A 114 17.48 10.41 -0.02
C GLY A 114 16.30 11.27 -0.45
N GLY A 115 15.28 11.37 0.39
CA GLY A 115 14.20 12.34 0.22
C GLY A 115 14.74 13.78 0.22
N LYS A 116 14.81 14.40 -0.96
CA LYS A 116 14.67 15.85 -1.12
C LYS A 116 13.70 16.12 -2.26
N GLN A 117 12.41 15.98 -1.96
CA GLN A 117 11.40 16.73 -2.70
C GLN A 117 11.70 18.22 -2.49
N GLY A 118 12.23 18.85 -3.53
CA GLY A 118 12.39 20.28 -3.60
C GLY A 118 11.02 20.94 -3.55
N SER A 119 10.66 21.43 -2.36
CA SER A 119 9.74 22.56 -2.22
C SER A 119 10.42 23.78 -2.85
N LYS A 120 9.94 24.18 -4.03
CA LYS A 120 10.09 25.56 -4.50
C LYS A 120 8.70 26.20 -4.39
N TYR A 121 8.62 27.08 -3.40
CA TYR A 121 7.69 28.21 -3.40
C TYR A 121 7.87 29.05 -4.65
#